data_AF-A0A929Y5W7-F1
#
_entry.id   AF-A0A929Y5W7-F1
#
_cell.length_a   1.000
_cell.length_b   1.000
_cell.length_c   1.000
_cell.angle_alpha   90.00
_cell.angle_beta   90.00
_cell.angle_gamma   90.00
#
_symmetry.space_group_name_H-M   'P 1'
#
loop_
_entity.id
_entity.type
_entity.pdbx_description
1 polymer ?
#
loop_
_entity_poly.entity_id
_entity_poly.type
_entity_poly.pdbx_seq_one_letter_code
_entity_poly.pdbx_strand_id
1 'polypeptide(L)'
;MISRIEITGNKYEVDETTQKYAEKHIGKLDKYLPRHAKKSASARVVISQINGAHDNKYEVEAIVDVPDKTLVAKDQSSNVLAAIDIV
;
A
#
# COMPACT_ATOMS: atom_id res chain seq x y z
N MET A 1 8.74 11.80 5.85
CA MET A 1 8.24 10.62 5.13
C MET A 1 8.66 9.37 5.87
N ILE A 2 7.80 8.35 5.81
CA ILE A 2 8.13 6.97 6.16
C ILE A 2 9.44 6.62 5.44
N SER A 3 10.38 5.99 6.14
CA SER A 3 11.76 5.88 5.65
C SER A 3 11.89 4.93 4.46
N ARG A 4 11.01 3.93 4.38
CA ARG A 4 11.01 2.91 3.33
C ARG A 4 9.57 2.52 2.99
N ILE A 5 9.21 2.68 1.72
CA ILE A 5 7.95 2.18 1.16
C ILE A 5 8.33 1.19 0.05
N GLU A 6 8.01 -0.09 0.24
CA GLU A 6 8.20 -1.11 -0.78
C GLU A 6 6.88 -1.41 -1.45
N ILE A 7 6.88 -1.47 -2.78
CA ILE A 7 5.70 -1.80 -3.57
C ILE A 7 6.06 -3.02 -4.40
N THR A 8 5.28 -4.09 -4.25
CA THR A 8 5.51 -5.36 -4.94
C THR A 8 4.24 -5.82 -5.65
N GLY A 9 4.43 -6.46 -6.80
CA GLY A 9 3.36 -7.04 -7.59
C GLY A 9 3.35 -8.57 -7.49
N ASN A 10 2.18 -9.16 -7.30
CA ASN A 10 1.95 -10.60 -7.33
C ASN A 10 1.01 -10.92 -8.50
N LYS A 11 1.54 -11.58 -9.53
CA LYS A 11 0.86 -11.77 -10.83
C LYS A 11 0.36 -10.45 -11.46
N TYR A 12 0.93 -9.34 -11.03
CA TYR A 12 0.64 -7.99 -11.50
C TYR A 12 1.97 -7.29 -11.75
N GLU A 13 2.13 -6.69 -12.92
CA GLU A 13 3.31 -5.88 -13.23
C GLU A 13 3.05 -4.46 -12.76
N VAL A 14 3.82 -4.00 -11.76
CA VAL A 14 3.69 -2.65 -11.21
C VAL A 14 4.41 -1.69 -12.14
N ASP A 15 3.65 -0.90 -12.88
CA ASP A 15 4.18 0.17 -13.72
C ASP A 15 4.62 1.40 -12.89
N GLU A 16 5.38 2.30 -13.51
CA GLU A 16 5.87 3.50 -12.82
C GLU A 16 4.74 4.40 -12.31
N THR A 17 3.60 4.42 -12.99
CA THR A 17 2.47 5.28 -12.62
C THR A 17 1.80 4.79 -11.35
N THR A 18 1.54 3.49 -11.26
CA THR A 18 1.01 2.81 -10.07
C THR A 18 2.00 2.91 -8.92
N GLN A 19 3.30 2.73 -9.20
CA GLN A 19 4.34 2.85 -8.18
C GLN A 19 4.36 4.24 -7.54
N LYS A 20 4.42 5.30 -8.37
CA LYS A 20 4.39 6.70 -7.89
C LYS A 20 3.09 7.02 -7.16
N TYR A 21 1.97 6.46 -7.62
CA TYR A 21 0.67 6.65 -6.98
C TYR A 21 0.62 6.04 -5.58
N ALA A 22 0.99 4.76 -5.45
CA ALA A 22 1.02 4.05 -4.17
C ALA A 22 2.00 4.71 -3.18
N GLU A 23 3.19 5.09 -3.65
CA GLU A 23 4.19 5.78 -2.82
C GLU A 23 3.66 7.13 -2.29
N LYS A 24 2.97 7.90 -3.14
CA LYS A 24 2.33 9.16 -2.73
C LYS A 24 1.16 8.92 -1.77
N HIS A 25 0.35 7.89 -2.00
CA HIS A 25 -0.81 7.60 -1.15
C HIS A 25 -0.36 7.20 0.26
N ILE A 26 0.48 6.15 0.36
CA ILE A 26 1.02 5.66 1.63
C ILE A 26 1.95 6.69 2.30
N GLY A 27 2.73 7.43 1.51
CA GLY A 27 3.61 8.48 2.02
C GLY A 27 2.88 9.57 2.79
N LYS A 28 1.62 9.89 2.45
CA LYS A 28 0.78 10.86 3.17
C LYS A 28 0.47 10.43 4.61
N LEU A 29 0.55 9.13 4.92
CA LEU A 29 0.28 8.63 6.27
C LEU A 29 1.34 9.09 7.27
N ASP A 30 2.51 9.54 6.80
CA ASP A 30 3.58 10.06 7.64
C ASP A 30 3.15 11.26 8.50
N LYS A 31 2.08 11.97 8.12
CA LYS A 31 1.55 13.13 8.86
C LYS A 31 0.91 12.73 10.19
N TYR A 32 0.47 11.48 10.32
CA TYR A 32 -0.13 10.94 11.53
C TYR A 32 0.91 10.41 12.52
N LEU A 33 2.18 10.28 12.11
CA LEU A 33 3.25 9.79 12.95
C LEU A 33 4.00 10.93 13.67
N PRO A 34 4.34 10.77 14.96
CA PRO A 34 5.29 11.64 15.64
C PRO A 34 6.64 11.69 14.91
N ARG A 35 7.32 12.84 14.96
CA ARG A 35 8.57 13.09 14.21
C ARG A 35 9.66 12.05 14.47
N HIS A 36 9.76 11.54 15.69
CA HIS A 36 10.74 10.49 16.05
C HIS A 36 10.37 9.13 15.46
N ALA A 37 9.08 8.79 15.38
CA ALA A 37 8.57 7.52 14.85
C ALA A 37 8.66 7.43 13.31
N LYS A 38 8.65 8.57 12.61
CA LYS A 38 8.72 8.58 11.13
C LYS A 38 9.94 7.87 10.55
N LYS A 39 11.09 7.95 11.25
CA LYS A 39 12.35 7.36 10.78
C LYS A 39 12.38 5.83 10.91
N SER A 40 11.71 5.31 11.94
CA SER A 40 11.64 3.87 12.21
C SER A 40 10.45 3.18 11.56
N ALA A 41 9.48 3.94 11.04
CA ALA A 41 8.34 3.38 10.33
C ALA A 41 8.73 2.92 8.92
N SER A 42 8.19 1.77 8.51
CA SER A 42 8.29 1.24 7.15
C SER A 42 6.92 0.81 6.65
N ALA A 43 6.72 0.83 5.34
CA ALA A 43 5.50 0.34 4.71
C ALA A 43 5.83 -0.62 3.58
N ARG A 44 4.95 -1.61 3.41
CA ARG A 44 4.95 -2.55 2.29
C ARG A 44 3.56 -2.58 1.68
N VAL A 45 3.50 -2.49 0.36
CA VAL A 45 2.27 -2.60 -0.42
C VAL A 45 2.42 -3.79 -1.35
N VAL A 46 1.50 -4.74 -1.24
CA VAL A 46 1.43 -5.90 -2.14
C VAL A 46 0.20 -5.74 -3.02
N ILE A 47 0.40 -5.66 -4.33
CA ILE A 47 -0.66 -5.56 -5.32
C ILE A 47 -0.78 -6.92 -5.99
N SER A 48 -1.92 -7.58 -5.83
CA SER A 48 -2.20 -8.89 -6.40
C SER A 48 -3.28 -8.82 -7.46
N GLN A 49 -3.05 -9.44 -8.63
CA GLN A 49 -4.13 -9.71 -9.57
C GLN A 49 -4.79 -11.05 -9.20
N ILE A 50 -6.02 -10.98 -8.70
CA ILE A 50 -6.75 -12.15 -8.16
C ILE A 50 -7.85 -12.66 -9.09
N ASN A 51 -8.30 -11.86 -10.07
CA ASN A 51 -9.42 -12.20 -10.97
C ASN A 51 -10.61 -12.80 -10.20
N GLY A 52 -10.98 -12.17 -9.09
CA GLY A 52 -12.01 -12.61 -8.16
C GLY A 52 -13.43 -12.46 -8.70
N ALA A 53 -14.41 -12.85 -7.87
CA ALA A 53 -15.83 -12.72 -8.18
C ALA A 53 -16.27 -11.25 -8.27
N HIS A 54 -17.41 -11.00 -8.92
CA HIS A 54 -18.02 -9.66 -9.02
C HIS A 54 -17.12 -8.58 -9.67
N ASP A 55 -16.27 -8.96 -10.62
CA ASP A 55 -15.32 -8.07 -11.32
C ASP A 55 -14.18 -7.51 -10.45
N ASN A 56 -13.99 -8.02 -9.22
CA ASN A 56 -12.84 -7.67 -8.38
C ASN A 56 -11.56 -8.31 -8.93
N LYS A 57 -10.84 -7.55 -9.76
CA LYS A 57 -9.63 -8.02 -10.45
C LYS A 57 -8.38 -7.91 -9.59
N TYR A 58 -8.35 -6.93 -8.69
CA TYR A 58 -7.16 -6.57 -7.95
C TYR A 58 -7.42 -6.57 -6.45
N GLU A 59 -6.38 -6.94 -5.71
CA GLU A 59 -6.33 -6.93 -4.26
C GLU A 59 -5.08 -6.16 -3.83
N VAL A 60 -5.23 -5.25 -2.89
CA VAL A 60 -4.12 -4.46 -2.34
C VAL A 60 -4.05 -4.72 -0.86
N GLU A 61 -2.86 -5.07 -0.39
CA GLU A 61 -2.55 -5.23 1.02
C GLU A 61 -1.48 -4.22 1.41
N ALA A 62 -1.80 -3.31 2.33
CA ALA A 62 -0.85 -2.38 2.92
C ALA A 62 -0.49 -2.82 4.33
N ILE A 63 0.82 -2.96 4.57
CA ILE A 63 1.40 -3.33 5.85
C ILE A 63 2.28 -2.17 6.28
N VAL A 64 1.90 -1.51 7.38
CA VAL A 64 2.65 -0.39 7.95
C VAL A 64 3.20 -0.80 9.31
N ASP A 65 4.52 -0.94 9.36
CA ASP A 65 5.26 -1.20 10.58
C ASP A 65 5.57 0.15 11.24
N VAL A 66 5.02 0.36 12.44
CA VAL A 66 5.25 1.54 13.28
C VAL A 66 5.89 1.09 14.61
N PRO A 67 6.37 1.99 15.48
CA PRO A 67 6.87 1.56 16.78
C PRO A 67 5.87 0.67 17.51
N ASP A 68 6.35 -0.50 17.93
CA ASP A 68 5.64 -1.49 18.76
C ASP A 68 4.41 -2.15 18.11
N LYS A 69 4.08 -1.83 16.85
CA LYS A 69 2.87 -2.35 16.18
C LYS A 69 3.04 -2.49 14.67
N THR A 70 2.33 -3.47 14.12
CA THR A 70 2.12 -3.61 12.68
C THR A 70 0.65 -3.39 12.37
N LEU A 71 0.36 -2.49 11.45
CA LEU A 71 -0.98 -2.22 10.94
C LEU A 71 -1.11 -2.92 9.58
N VAL A 72 -2.19 -3.65 9.39
CA VAL A 72 -2.48 -4.34 8.13
C VAL A 72 -3.87 -3.94 7.67
N ALA A 73 -3.96 -3.50 6.42
CA ALA A 73 -5.22 -3.21 5.76
C ALA A 73 -5.21 -3.88 4.38
N LYS A 74 -6.37 -4.40 3.97
CA LYS A 74 -6.49 -5.22 2.78
C LYS A 74 -7.87 -5.01 2.16
N ASP A 75 -7.90 -4.69 0.87
CA ASP A 75 -9.15 -4.52 0.14
C ASP A 75 -9.01 -4.92 -1.34
N GLN A 76 -10.15 -5.06 -2.01
CA GLN A 76 -10.27 -5.52 -3.39
C GLN A 76 -11.09 -4.53 -4.22
N SER A 77 -10.73 -4.41 -5.50
CA SER A 77 -11.50 -3.59 -6.43
C SER A 77 -11.32 -4.07 -7.87
N SER A 78 -12.21 -3.63 -8.76
CA SER A 78 -12.06 -3.80 -10.21
C SER A 78 -10.93 -2.93 -10.79
N ASN A 79 -10.50 -1.89 -10.07
CA ASN A 79 -9.39 -1.01 -10.44
C ASN A 79 -8.32 -0.97 -9.33
N VAL A 80 -7.06 -1.19 -9.69
CA VAL A 80 -5.91 -1.17 -8.77
C VAL A 80 -5.75 0.14 -8.01
N LEU A 81 -5.95 1.29 -8.66
CA LEU A 81 -5.79 2.60 -8.01
C LEU A 81 -6.91 2.83 -6.99
N ALA A 82 -8.12 2.35 -7.29
CA ALA A 82 -9.23 2.41 -6.34
C ALA A 82 -8.97 1.52 -5.13
N ALA A 83 -8.43 0.31 -5.32
CA ALA A 83 -8.02 -0.55 -4.22
C ALA A 83 -6.91 0.10 -3.35
N ILE A 84 -5.97 0.82 -3.97
CA ILE A 84 -4.95 1.60 -3.24
C ILE A 84 -5.59 2.74 -2.43
N ASP A 85 -6.63 3.39 -2.95
CA ASP A 85 -7.27 4.52 -2.25
C ASP A 85 -8.16 4.09 -1.08
N ILE A 86 -8.68 2.87 -1.11
CA ILE A 86 -9.54 2.33 -0.04
C ILE A 86 -8.69 1.91 1.18
N VAL A 87 -7.48 1.39 0.94
CA VAL A 87 -6.55 0.85 1.95
C VAL A 87 -5.72 1.95 2.60
#